data_AF-A0A497GDA2-F1
#
_entry.id   AF-A0A497GDA2-F1
#
_cell.length_a   1.000
_cell.length_b   1.000
_cell.length_c   1.000
_cell.angle_alpha   90.00
_cell.angle_beta   90.00
_cell.angle_gamma   90.00
#
_symmetry.space_group_name_H-M   'P 1'
#
loop_
_entity.id
_entity.type
_entity.pdbx_description
1 polymer ?
#
loop_
_entity_poly.entity_id
_entity_poly.type
_entity_poly.pdbx_seq_one_letter_code
_entity_poly.pdbx_strand_id
1 'polypeptide(L)'
;MYTGEETAPGGSTPKWHEVVTLVLRDVVFRSVDYRSLEEFLVERYGFSRVEREEAITAFSRLKVGEPARPVEEVITRCSSTEIYEGWFLDAKIVVEFFGDIVREEDVVKIDGRPVVVYVVRYQMIKMVSESGYALQRLMEQLSVSLGLHVGKRDWAFHRSSVEA
;
A
#
# COMPACT_ATOMS: atom_id res chain seq x y z
N MET A 1 51.01 6.41 44.14
CA MET A 1 50.40 5.10 43.88
C MET A 1 49.14 5.00 44.71
N TYR A 2 47.99 5.09 44.07
CA TYR A 2 46.77 4.33 44.35
C TYR A 2 45.92 4.46 43.08
N THR A 3 45.86 3.35 42.36
CA THR A 3 45.04 3.10 41.18
C THR A 3 43.57 3.03 41.58
N GLY A 4 42.73 3.76 40.87
CA GLY A 4 41.28 3.68 40.96
C GLY A 4 40.71 3.91 39.58
N GLU A 5 40.86 2.93 38.70
CA GLU A 5 40.01 2.79 37.52
C GLU A 5 38.59 2.52 38.00
N GLU A 6 37.77 3.56 38.05
CA GLU A 6 36.32 3.42 38.17
C GLU A 6 35.79 3.22 36.75
N THR A 7 35.80 1.97 36.29
CA THR A 7 35.07 1.53 35.10
C THR A 7 33.58 1.78 35.32
N ALA A 8 33.05 2.83 34.70
CA ALA A 8 31.62 3.05 34.60
C ALA A 8 30.98 1.80 33.95
N PRO A 9 29.95 1.18 34.55
CA PRO A 9 29.22 0.12 33.88
C PRO A 9 28.55 0.72 32.65
N GLY A 10 28.86 0.16 31.48
CA GLY A 10 28.23 0.53 30.22
C GLY A 10 26.72 0.35 30.34
N GLY A 11 26.01 1.46 30.56
CA GLY A 11 24.57 1.51 30.41
C GLY A 11 24.24 1.30 28.95
N SER A 12 23.82 0.09 28.59
CA SER A 12 23.11 -0.13 27.34
C SER A 12 21.83 0.69 27.42
N THR A 13 21.81 1.86 26.79
CA THR A 13 20.56 2.60 26.58
C THR A 13 19.59 1.64 25.90
N PRO A 14 18.37 1.43 26.45
CA PRO A 14 17.41 0.53 25.82
C PRO A 14 17.23 0.95 24.36
N LYS A 15 17.48 0.03 23.42
CA LYS A 15 17.21 0.25 22.01
C LYS A 15 15.70 0.22 21.84
N TRP A 16 15.08 1.39 21.78
CA TRP A 16 13.68 1.53 21.43
C TRP A 16 13.51 1.21 19.94
N HIS A 17 12.60 0.28 19.63
CA HIS A 17 12.09 0.12 18.28
C HIS A 17 10.78 0.89 18.18
N GLU A 18 10.69 1.79 17.21
CA GLU A 18 9.46 2.50 16.88
C GLU A 18 8.90 1.95 15.58
N VAL A 19 7.67 1.43 15.64
CA VAL A 19 6.91 1.00 14.48
C VAL A 19 5.85 2.04 14.21
N VAL A 20 5.84 2.56 13.00
CA VAL A 20 4.86 3.52 12.52
C VAL A 20 3.87 2.80 11.60
N THR A 21 2.58 3.00 11.86
CA THR A 21 1.50 2.47 11.04
C THR A 21 0.67 3.62 10.48
N LEU A 22 0.42 3.57 9.18
CA LEU A 22 -0.47 4.47 8.47
C LEU A 22 -1.64 3.68 7.90
N VAL A 23 -2.86 4.02 8.29
CA VAL A 23 -4.08 3.40 7.76
C VAL A 23 -4.80 4.40 6.86
N LEU A 24 -5.11 3.97 5.65
CA LEU A 24 -5.86 4.70 4.64
C LEU A 24 -7.18 3.99 4.41
N ARG A 25 -8.27 4.75 4.32
CA ARG A 25 -9.60 4.21 4.01
C ARG A 25 -10.19 4.95 2.83
N ASP A 26 -11.02 4.22 2.07
CA ASP A 26 -11.72 4.73 0.88
C ASP A 26 -10.72 5.33 -0.12
N VAL A 27 -9.76 4.50 -0.52
CA VAL A 27 -8.66 4.90 -1.39
C VAL A 27 -9.05 4.66 -2.84
N VAL A 28 -9.00 5.70 -3.66
CA VAL A 28 -9.27 5.61 -5.10
C VAL A 28 -7.99 5.86 -5.88
N PHE A 29 -7.62 4.86 -6.67
CA PHE A 29 -6.53 4.87 -7.61
C PHE A 29 -7.09 5.03 -9.02
N ARG A 30 -6.50 5.90 -9.82
CA ARG A 30 -6.86 6.10 -11.22
C ARG A 30 -5.60 6.22 -12.06
N SER A 31 -5.47 5.39 -13.09
CA SER A 31 -4.28 5.40 -13.94
C SER A 31 -4.60 4.92 -15.36
N VAL A 32 -3.80 5.38 -16.32
CA VAL A 32 -3.78 4.86 -17.69
C VAL A 32 -2.62 3.88 -17.91
N ASP A 33 -1.60 3.93 -17.07
CA ASP A 33 -0.35 3.19 -17.22
C ASP A 33 -0.34 1.90 -16.38
N TYR A 34 -1.13 1.87 -15.31
CA TYR A 34 -1.12 0.81 -14.30
C TYR A 34 -2.55 0.39 -13.97
N ARG A 35 -2.81 -0.90 -13.89
CA ARG A 35 -4.13 -1.47 -13.60
C ARG A 35 -4.48 -1.45 -12.12
N SER A 36 -3.46 -1.39 -11.26
CA SER A 36 -3.65 -1.35 -9.82
C SER A 36 -2.47 -0.72 -9.09
N LEU A 37 -2.68 -0.35 -7.82
CA LEU A 37 -1.63 0.13 -6.94
C LEU A 37 -0.59 -0.96 -6.65
N GLU A 38 -1.01 -2.21 -6.54
CA GLU A 38 -0.14 -3.38 -6.37
C GLU A 38 0.87 -3.47 -7.52
N GLU A 39 0.40 -3.39 -8.76
CA GLU A 39 1.24 -3.40 -9.97
C GLU A 39 2.21 -2.24 -9.97
N PHE A 40 1.74 -1.03 -9.63
CA PHE A 40 2.61 0.14 -9.51
C PHE A 40 3.73 -0.06 -8.47
N LEU A 41 3.41 -0.58 -7.28
CA LEU A 41 4.38 -0.82 -6.22
C LEU A 41 5.44 -1.84 -6.64
N VAL A 42 5.02 -2.91 -7.33
CA VAL A 42 5.90 -3.95 -7.86
C VAL A 42 6.81 -3.36 -8.94
N GLU A 43 6.26 -2.70 -9.94
CA GLU A 43 7.05 -2.25 -11.10
C GLU A 43 7.95 -1.05 -10.79
N ARG A 44 7.48 -0.11 -9.97
CA ARG A 44 8.21 1.14 -9.70
C ARG A 44 9.17 1.05 -8.53
N TYR A 45 8.82 0.26 -7.52
CA TYR A 45 9.61 0.16 -6.29
C TYR A 45 10.10 -1.25 -5.98
N GLY A 46 9.82 -2.24 -6.83
CA GLY A 46 10.30 -3.60 -6.64
C GLY A 46 9.68 -4.29 -5.43
N PHE A 47 8.49 -3.88 -5.00
CA PHE A 47 7.78 -4.55 -3.91
C PHE A 47 7.45 -5.99 -4.33
N SER A 48 7.53 -6.92 -3.39
CA SER A 48 7.18 -8.33 -3.61
C SER A 48 5.96 -8.69 -2.78
N ARG A 49 5.10 -9.53 -3.35
CA ARG A 49 3.96 -10.09 -2.61
C ARG A 49 4.47 -11.09 -1.58
N VAL A 50 4.00 -10.98 -0.35
CA VAL A 50 4.23 -11.95 0.72
C VAL A 50 3.02 -12.88 0.77
N GLU A 51 3.22 -14.16 0.47
CA GLU A 51 2.19 -15.17 0.64
C GLU A 51 2.00 -15.42 2.14
N ARG A 52 0.88 -14.96 2.70
CA ARG A 52 0.31 -15.53 3.93
C ARG A 52 -0.83 -16.47 3.53
N GLU A 53 -0.94 -17.61 4.20
CA GLU A 53 -2.03 -18.57 4.03
C GLU A 53 -3.37 -17.95 4.44
N GLU A 54 -4.07 -17.19 3.58
CA GLU A 54 -5.49 -16.86 3.79
C GLU A 54 -6.30 -16.83 2.48
N ALA A 55 -7.57 -17.23 2.63
CA ALA A 55 -8.48 -17.68 1.58
C ALA A 55 -8.91 -16.57 0.60
N ILE A 56 -8.52 -16.73 -0.66
CA ILE A 56 -9.09 -15.98 -1.78
C ILE A 56 -10.55 -16.45 -1.97
N THR A 57 -11.52 -15.71 -1.45
CA THR A 57 -12.93 -15.88 -1.85
C THR A 57 -13.18 -15.04 -3.10
N ALA A 58 -12.80 -15.58 -4.25
CA ALA A 58 -13.16 -14.99 -5.54
C ALA A 58 -14.65 -15.21 -5.80
N PHE A 59 -15.46 -14.15 -5.86
CA PHE A 59 -16.84 -14.23 -6.33
C PHE A 59 -17.21 -13.15 -7.34
N SER A 60 -17.85 -13.62 -8.40
CA SER A 60 -18.60 -12.91 -9.47
C SER A 60 -17.82 -12.04 -10.47
N ARG A 61 -17.57 -12.62 -11.65
CA ARG A 61 -17.60 -11.88 -12.93
C ARG A 61 -19.07 -11.66 -13.29
N LEU A 62 -19.60 -10.45 -13.11
CA LEU A 62 -20.90 -10.08 -13.69
C LEU A 62 -20.70 -9.76 -15.17
N LYS A 63 -20.93 -10.74 -16.04
CA LYS A 63 -21.14 -10.50 -17.47
C LYS A 63 -22.60 -10.16 -17.68
N VAL A 64 -22.91 -8.89 -17.92
CA VAL A 64 -24.22 -8.49 -18.44
C VAL A 64 -24.19 -8.72 -19.96
N GLY A 65 -24.76 -9.83 -20.45
CA GLY A 65 -25.17 -9.97 -21.86
C GLY A 65 -26.47 -9.19 -22.09
N GLU A 66 -26.82 -8.60 -23.23
CA GLU A 66 -26.55 -8.90 -24.65
C GLU A 66 -26.98 -7.66 -25.52
N PRO A 67 -26.97 -7.67 -26.87
CA PRO A 67 -25.91 -7.21 -27.76
C PRO A 67 -26.17 -5.82 -28.44
N ALA A 68 -25.23 -4.88 -28.28
CA ALA A 68 -24.91 -3.82 -29.24
C ALA A 68 -23.51 -3.23 -28.88
N ARG A 69 -22.57 -3.24 -29.82
CA ARG A 69 -21.14 -2.84 -29.68
C ARG A 69 -20.91 -1.41 -29.11
N PRO A 70 -19.69 -1.04 -28.64
CA PRO A 70 -18.69 -1.85 -27.92
C PRO A 70 -17.96 -1.03 -26.82
N VAL A 71 -18.34 -1.11 -25.54
CA VAL A 71 -17.39 -0.96 -24.42
C VAL A 71 -18.00 -1.72 -23.25
N GLU A 72 -17.41 -2.86 -22.89
CA GLU A 72 -17.81 -3.61 -21.69
C GLU A 72 -17.14 -2.95 -20.47
N GLU A 73 -17.90 -2.28 -19.61
CA GLU A 73 -17.42 -1.91 -18.28
C GLU A 73 -17.23 -3.21 -17.47
N VAL A 74 -15.97 -3.57 -17.21
CA VAL A 74 -15.64 -4.75 -16.40
C VAL A 74 -15.48 -4.30 -14.95
N ILE A 75 -16.52 -4.50 -14.14
CA ILE A 75 -16.46 -4.29 -12.69
C ILE A 75 -16.13 -5.62 -12.01
N THR A 76 -14.99 -5.68 -11.33
CA THR A 76 -14.60 -6.83 -10.50
C THR A 76 -14.54 -6.40 -9.04
N ARG A 77 -15.28 -7.10 -8.16
CA ARG A 77 -15.21 -6.91 -6.71
C ARG A 77 -14.63 -8.16 -6.07
N CYS A 78 -13.61 -8.00 -5.23
CA CYS A 78 -13.04 -9.09 -4.44
C CYS A 78 -12.73 -8.61 -3.03
N SER A 79 -12.87 -9.50 -2.04
CA SER A 79 -12.27 -9.29 -0.73
C SER A 79 -10.80 -9.72 -0.81
N SER A 80 -9.87 -8.84 -0.44
CA SER A 80 -8.44 -9.12 -0.44
C SER A 80 -7.82 -8.89 0.93
N THR A 81 -6.85 -9.74 1.25
CA THR A 81 -5.90 -9.60 2.37
C THR A 81 -4.49 -9.77 1.80
N GLU A 82 -4.16 -8.97 0.79
CA GLU A 82 -2.87 -9.04 0.10
C GLU A 82 -1.81 -8.21 0.82
N ILE A 83 -0.61 -8.78 0.97
CA ILE A 83 0.51 -8.13 1.64
C ILE A 83 1.66 -8.01 0.65
N TYR A 84 2.24 -6.83 0.58
CA TYR A 84 3.41 -6.51 -0.23
C TYR A 84 4.51 -5.93 0.66
N GLU A 85 5.74 -6.34 0.43
CA GLU A 85 6.91 -5.83 1.14
C GLU A 85 7.93 -5.25 0.16
N GLY A 86 8.53 -4.14 0.54
CA GLY A 86 9.57 -3.51 -0.27
C GLY A 86 10.42 -2.55 0.54
N TRP A 87 11.43 -2.00 -0.12
CA TRP A 87 12.32 -0.99 0.46
C TRP A 87 12.07 0.36 -0.19
N PHE A 88 12.01 1.41 0.62
CA PHE A 88 11.85 2.78 0.16
C PHE A 88 12.58 3.73 1.11
N LEU A 89 13.47 4.57 0.56
CA LEU A 89 14.32 5.48 1.35
C LEU A 89 15.02 4.76 2.53
N ASP A 90 15.66 3.62 2.22
CA ASP A 90 16.39 2.77 3.17
C ASP A 90 15.56 2.22 4.33
N ALA A 91 14.23 2.27 4.23
CA ALA A 91 13.32 1.67 5.20
C ALA A 91 12.51 0.55 4.54
N LYS A 92 12.35 -0.55 5.27
CA LYS A 92 11.40 -1.59 4.91
C LYS A 92 9.98 -1.07 5.12
N ILE A 93 9.12 -1.24 4.12
CA ILE A 93 7.70 -0.90 4.16
C ILE A 93 6.90 -2.16 3.84
N VAL A 94 5.92 -2.44 4.68
CA VAL A 94 4.88 -3.46 4.46
C VAL A 94 3.59 -2.73 4.07
N VAL A 95 2.98 -3.11 2.96
CA VAL A 95 1.70 -2.59 2.48
C VAL A 95 0.69 -3.73 2.48
N GLU A 96 -0.38 -3.56 3.24
CA GLU A 96 -1.46 -4.54 3.41
C GLU A 96 -2.75 -3.95 2.83
N PHE A 97 -3.36 -4.66 1.89
CA PHE A 97 -4.66 -4.33 1.31
C PHE A 97 -5.74 -5.14 2.02
N PHE A 98 -6.73 -4.46 2.59
CA PHE A 98 -7.79 -5.07 3.38
C PHE A 98 -9.18 -4.78 2.82
N GLY A 99 -9.99 -5.84 2.79
CA GLY A 99 -11.42 -5.75 2.52
C GLY A 99 -11.73 -5.68 1.04
N ASP A 100 -12.81 -4.97 0.69
CA ASP A 100 -13.28 -4.88 -0.68
C ASP A 100 -12.33 -4.08 -1.57
N ILE A 101 -11.94 -4.69 -2.69
CA ILE A 101 -11.29 -4.03 -3.83
C ILE A 101 -12.26 -4.06 -5.01
N VAL A 102 -12.62 -2.89 -5.52
CA VAL A 102 -13.45 -2.73 -6.72
C VAL A 102 -12.55 -2.24 -7.85
N ARG A 103 -12.45 -3.00 -8.94
CA ARG A 103 -11.69 -2.67 -10.14
C ARG A 103 -12.64 -2.39 -11.29
N GLU A 104 -12.50 -1.24 -11.93
CA GLU A 104 -13.32 -0.75 -13.03
C GLU A 104 -12.39 -0.39 -14.20
N GLU A 105 -12.76 -0.79 -15.42
CA GLU A 105 -12.12 -0.35 -16.66
C GLU A 105 -13.09 0.56 -17.42
N ASP A 106 -12.64 1.76 -17.75
CA ASP A 106 -13.41 2.75 -18.51
C ASP A 106 -12.64 3.15 -19.78
N VAL A 107 -13.35 3.50 -20.85
CA VAL A 107 -12.76 3.97 -22.11
C VAL A 107 -13.14 5.44 -22.31
N VAL A 108 -12.18 6.32 -22.04
CA VAL A 108 -12.36 7.76 -22.22
C VAL A 108 -11.73 8.23 -23.53
N LYS A 109 -12.21 9.34 -24.09
CA LYS A 109 -11.59 9.97 -25.26
C LYS A 109 -10.63 11.07 -24.82
N ILE A 110 -9.34 10.89 -25.09
CA ILE A 110 -8.28 11.89 -24.90
C ILE A 110 -7.79 12.29 -26.29
N ASP A 111 -7.88 13.57 -26.63
CA ASP A 111 -7.52 14.10 -27.96
C ASP A 111 -8.16 13.33 -29.12
N GLY A 112 -9.42 12.89 -28.93
CA GLY A 112 -10.18 12.12 -29.91
C GLY A 112 -9.77 10.65 -30.04
N ARG A 113 -8.77 10.17 -29.28
CA ARG A 113 -8.35 8.77 -29.25
C ARG A 113 -8.97 8.05 -28.04
N PRO A 114 -9.49 6.82 -28.20
CA PRO A 114 -9.94 6.02 -27.07
C PRO A 114 -8.73 5.59 -26.22
N VAL A 115 -8.80 5.85 -24.92
CA VAL A 115 -7.78 5.48 -23.92
C VAL A 115 -8.47 4.72 -22.81
N VAL A 116 -7.93 3.55 -22.45
CA VAL A 116 -8.41 2.77 -21.30
C VAL A 116 -7.88 3.42 -20.03
N VAL A 117 -8.78 3.64 -19.08
CA VAL A 117 -8.49 4.14 -17.75
C VAL A 117 -8.88 3.07 -16.75
N TYR A 118 -7.93 2.73 -15.89
CA TYR A 118 -8.14 1.81 -14.78
C TYR A 118 -8.51 2.62 -13.54
N VAL A 119 -9.63 2.27 -12.91
CA VAL A 119 -10.06 2.83 -11.63
C VAL A 119 -10.13 1.71 -10.61
N VAL A 120 -9.40 1.83 -9.51
CA VAL A 120 -9.43 0.85 -8.42
C VAL A 120 -9.80 1.54 -7.13
N ARG A 121 -10.77 0.99 -6.42
CA ARG A 121 -11.21 1.46 -5.10
C ARG A 121 -10.86 0.42 -4.06
N TYR A 122 -10.03 0.82 -3.10
CA TYR A 122 -9.65 0.00 -1.97
C TYR A 122 -10.40 0.48 -0.74
N GLN A 123 -11.07 -0.44 -0.06
CA GLN A 123 -11.72 -0.15 1.22
C GLN A 123 -10.69 0.31 2.26
N MET A 124 -9.57 -0.41 2.39
CA MET A 124 -8.54 -0.09 3.35
C MET A 124 -7.14 -0.50 2.87
N ILE A 125 -6.16 0.35 3.12
CA ILE A 125 -4.74 0.08 2.91
C ILE A 125 -4.01 0.43 4.20
N LYS A 126 -3.20 -0.49 4.71
CA LYS A 126 -2.36 -0.28 5.89
C LYS A 126 -0.91 -0.34 5.46
N MET A 127 -0.12 0.67 5.83
CA MET A 127 1.31 0.72 5.59
C MET A 127 2.04 0.71 6.93
N VAL A 128 3.06 -0.13 7.04
CA VAL A 128 3.84 -0.31 8.27
C VAL A 128 5.32 -0.15 7.96
N SER A 129 6.03 0.64 8.77
CA SER A 129 7.48 0.80 8.65
C SER A 129 8.06 1.27 9.98
N GLU A 130 9.37 1.08 10.14
CA GLU A 130 10.12 1.70 11.24
C GLU A 130 10.43 3.19 10.96
N SER A 131 10.15 3.66 9.74
CA SER A 131 10.36 5.05 9.34
C SER A 131 9.06 5.72 8.94
N GLY A 132 8.51 6.54 9.85
CA GLY A 132 7.36 7.39 9.54
C GLY A 132 7.64 8.38 8.40
N TYR A 133 8.89 8.83 8.28
CA TYR A 133 9.35 9.67 7.16
C TYR A 133 9.24 8.94 5.82
N ALA A 134 9.68 7.67 5.76
CA ALA A 134 9.57 6.88 4.54
C ALA A 134 8.10 6.66 4.14
N LEU A 135 7.21 6.38 5.11
CA LEU A 135 5.77 6.26 4.86
C LEU A 135 5.16 7.56 4.32
N GLN A 136 5.50 8.70 4.94
CA GLN A 136 5.01 9.99 4.48
C GLN A 136 5.47 10.29 3.04
N ARG A 137 6.76 10.07 2.75
CA ARG A 137 7.31 10.30 1.41
C ARG A 137 6.73 9.36 0.36
N LEU A 138 6.53 8.09 0.69
CA LEU A 138 5.85 7.16 -0.21
C LEU A 138 4.44 7.66 -0.51
N MET A 139 3.68 8.08 0.50
CA MET A 139 2.34 8.62 0.30
C MET A 139 2.29 9.88 -0.56
N GLU A 140 3.25 10.79 -0.39
CA GLU A 140 3.37 11.97 -1.26
C GLU A 140 3.63 11.55 -2.71
N GLN A 141 4.55 10.61 -2.94
CA GLN A 141 4.84 10.09 -4.28
C GLN A 141 3.65 9.39 -4.90
N LEU A 142 2.93 8.58 -4.12
CA LEU A 142 1.71 7.91 -4.54
C LEU A 142 0.62 8.92 -4.92
N SER A 143 0.43 9.97 -4.11
CA SER A 143 -0.56 11.03 -4.37
C SER A 143 -0.24 11.80 -5.66
N VAL A 144 1.03 12.16 -5.88
CA VAL A 144 1.46 12.93 -7.05
C VAL A 144 1.49 12.07 -8.32
N SER A 145 2.02 10.85 -8.24
CA SER A 145 2.23 10.00 -9.41
C SER A 145 0.94 9.36 -9.91
N LEU A 146 -0.03 9.12 -9.02
CA LEU A 146 -1.23 8.34 -9.34
C LEU A 146 -2.54 9.11 -9.10
N GLY A 147 -2.46 10.38 -8.72
CA GLY A 147 -3.65 11.16 -8.35
C GLY A 147 -4.48 10.51 -7.23
N LEU A 148 -3.81 9.78 -6.33
CA LEU A 148 -4.47 8.95 -5.32
C LEU A 148 -5.37 9.80 -4.41
N HIS A 149 -6.65 9.45 -4.40
CA HIS A 149 -7.62 10.06 -3.50
C HIS A 149 -7.78 9.20 -2.25
N VAL A 150 -7.71 9.80 -1.07
CA VAL A 150 -7.83 9.10 0.21
C VAL A 150 -8.93 9.75 1.01
N GLY A 151 -10.01 9.01 1.29
CA GLY A 151 -11.13 9.51 2.10
C GLY A 151 -10.74 9.76 3.55
N LYS A 152 -10.05 8.81 4.20
CA LYS A 152 -9.58 8.96 5.58
C LYS A 152 -8.16 8.46 5.78
N ARG A 153 -7.39 9.16 6.62
CA ARG A 153 -6.01 8.84 7.00
C ARG A 153 -5.87 8.82 8.53
N ASP A 154 -5.37 7.73 9.08
CA ASP A 154 -5.11 7.55 10.51
C ASP A 154 -3.66 7.11 10.75
N TRP A 155 -2.97 7.71 11.72
CA TRP A 155 -1.60 7.37 12.11
C TRP A 155 -1.57 6.71 13.49
N ALA A 156 -0.74 5.68 13.65
CA ALA A 156 -0.46 5.04 14.92
C ALA A 156 1.05 4.83 15.08
N PHE A 157 1.54 5.10 16.29
CA PHE A 157 2.95 4.98 16.65
C PHE A 157 3.07 3.99 17.81
N HIS A 158 3.84 2.93 17.61
CA HIS A 158 4.08 1.93 18.63
C HIS A 158 5.56 1.90 18.98
N ARG A 159 5.89 2.03 20.27
CA ARG A 159 7.26 1.93 20.77
C ARG A 159 7.38 0.70 21.64
N SER A 160 8.34 -0.17 21.32
CA SER A 160 8.69 -1.33 22.13
C SER A 160 10.13 -1.21 22.62
N SER A 161 10.35 -1.56 23.88
CA SER A 161 11.69 -1.78 24.42
C SER A 161 12.14 -3.18 24.06
N VAL A 162 13.30 -3.31 23.41
CA VAL A 162 13.97 -4.60 23.30
C VAL A 162 14.78 -4.78 24.58
N GLU A 163 14.38 -5.72 25.45
CA GLU A 163 15.25 -6.17 26.55
C GLU A 163 16.48 -6.83 25.92
N ALA A 164 17.67 -6.38 26.36
CA ALA A 164 18.97 -6.83 25.83
C ALA A 164 19.40 -8.17 26.41
#